data_AF-A0A2D5Z675-F1
#
_entry.id   AF-A0A2D5Z675-F1
#
_cell.length_a   1.000
_cell.length_b   1.000
_cell.length_c   1.000
_cell.angle_alpha   90.00
_cell.angle_beta   90.00
_cell.angle_gamma   90.00
#
_symmetry.space_group_name_H-M   'P 1'
#
loop_
_entity.id
_entity.type
_entity.pdbx_description
1 polymer ?
#
loop_
_entity_poly.entity_id
_entity_poly.type
_entity_poly.pdbx_seq_one_letter_code
_entity_poly.pdbx_strand_id
1 'polypeptide(L)'
;MHVATLIHGIGSIGIFSSRAFLPAFITALLIRIGPQFELLADSWLLRDLESVPSWFTHPVTITILGLLSALEIAATKSPDARQLLAEIDPYLKTGVAIATYLGVLSATDRQIVTQIQQAGFVEYLLLVVIGGGVLFVSRTRQAVASVLVDADEDDETGIQQLISWFEDLWATVGLLLLVLFPFVMLALIALASGILVLLRKRAEWREERSKIACAQCGEMIYPSATACAKCRAPVSEPCRVGFLGQSKPEPTLDPDRHPYRLVEKKRCPVCATRFGERRVHQTCQVCGHELMSDPAFVQAYMAYVGARYPKVLVVSLLLSLVPVIGLIPGVIYYRMALVAPFSRYLPLGRRFLIKWTIRLLFLVLIACQWIPVAGGVVLPLMATISYLSYRSSFRGLAEQGAA
;
A
#
# COMPACT_ATOMS: atom_id res chain seq x y z
N MET A 1 0.77 -27.24 4.36
CA MET A 1 1.83 -26.23 4.55
C MET A 1 1.23 -24.86 4.83
N HIS A 2 1.47 -24.32 6.02
CA HIS A 2 1.08 -22.95 6.34
C HIS A 2 2.04 -21.97 5.66
N VAL A 3 1.53 -21.00 4.89
CA VAL A 3 2.33 -19.93 4.24
C VAL A 3 3.28 -19.24 5.23
N ALA A 4 2.86 -19.19 6.50
CA ALA A 4 3.64 -18.83 7.67
C ALA A 4 5.03 -19.49 7.75
N THR A 5 5.11 -20.82 7.69
CA THR A 5 6.35 -21.57 7.87
C THR A 5 7.27 -21.43 6.67
N LEU A 6 6.72 -21.20 5.48
CA LEU A 6 7.48 -20.90 4.26
C LEU A 6 8.10 -19.50 4.31
N ILE A 7 7.32 -18.49 4.73
CA ILE A 7 7.84 -17.12 4.92
C ILE A 7 8.91 -17.09 6.03
N HIS A 8 8.69 -17.80 7.13
CA HIS A 8 9.68 -17.91 8.19
C HIS A 8 10.94 -18.63 7.71
N GLY A 9 10.80 -19.75 6.99
CA GLY A 9 11.92 -20.52 6.46
C GLY A 9 12.78 -19.72 5.47
N ILE A 10 12.15 -19.02 4.53
CA ILE A 10 12.87 -18.18 3.56
C ILE A 10 13.45 -16.92 4.23
N GLY A 11 12.69 -16.29 5.14
CA GLY A 11 13.14 -15.11 5.88
C GLY A 11 14.30 -15.39 6.83
N SER A 12 14.44 -16.63 7.32
CA SER A 12 15.54 -17.02 8.20
C SER A 12 16.87 -17.21 7.46
N ILE A 13 16.88 -17.38 6.13
CA ILE A 13 18.10 -17.58 5.33
C ILE A 13 19.12 -16.45 5.55
N GLY A 14 18.66 -15.19 5.44
CA GLY A 14 19.53 -14.03 5.65
C GLY A 14 20.00 -13.90 7.10
N ILE A 15 19.14 -14.26 8.06
CA ILE A 15 19.45 -14.17 9.48
C ILE A 15 20.50 -15.23 9.88
N PHE A 16 20.32 -16.49 9.48
CA PHE A 16 21.26 -17.57 9.77
C PHE A 16 22.58 -17.46 8.99
N SER A 17 22.60 -16.77 7.84
CA SER A 17 23.85 -16.45 7.15
C SER A 17 24.72 -15.45 7.94
N SER A 18 24.10 -14.65 8.83
CA SER A 18 24.81 -13.68 9.69
C SER A 18 25.43 -14.37 10.91
N ARG A 19 24.61 -15.12 11.66
CA ARG A 19 24.94 -15.84 12.89
C ARG A 19 24.25 -17.20 12.93
N ALA A 20 24.94 -18.24 13.38
CA ALA A 20 24.42 -19.60 13.48
C ALA A 20 23.52 -19.76 14.72
N PHE A 21 24.04 -19.48 15.91
CA PHE A 21 23.41 -19.89 17.17
C PHE A 21 22.53 -18.82 17.79
N LEU A 22 22.87 -17.54 17.60
CA LEU A 22 22.07 -16.44 18.14
C LEU A 22 20.60 -16.47 17.65
N PRO A 23 20.31 -16.63 16.34
CA PRO A 23 18.93 -16.72 15.87
C PRO A 23 18.21 -17.98 16.36
N ALA A 24 18.92 -19.12 16.45
CA ALA A 24 18.37 -20.36 16.99
C ALA A 24 17.99 -20.22 18.47
N PHE A 25 18.86 -19.60 19.27
CA PHE A 25 18.62 -19.31 20.68
C PHE A 25 17.42 -18.39 20.88
N ILE A 26 17.36 -17.26 20.16
CA ILE A 26 16.23 -16.32 20.27
C ILE A 26 14.94 -17.01 19.84
N THR A 27 14.95 -17.81 18.77
CA THR A 27 13.78 -18.57 18.32
C THR A 27 13.30 -19.54 19.41
N ALA A 28 14.19 -20.34 19.99
CA ALA A 28 13.85 -21.27 21.08
C ALA A 28 13.32 -20.55 22.33
N LEU A 29 13.91 -19.39 22.67
CA LEU A 29 13.49 -18.56 23.80
C LEU A 29 12.10 -17.94 23.57
N LEU A 30 11.85 -17.39 22.38
CA LEU A 30 10.57 -16.81 22.00
C LEU A 30 9.46 -17.85 21.99
N ILE A 31 9.74 -19.06 21.52
CA ILE A 31 8.75 -20.15 21.56
C ILE A 31 8.43 -20.55 22.99
N ARG A 32 9.43 -20.63 23.87
CA ARG A 32 9.22 -21.06 25.26
C ARG A 32 8.53 -20.00 26.13
N ILE A 33 8.97 -18.75 26.02
CA ILE A 33 8.53 -17.66 26.90
C ILE A 33 7.41 -16.84 26.25
N GLY A 34 7.33 -16.81 24.92
CA GLY A 34 6.32 -16.06 24.15
C GLY A 34 4.87 -16.28 24.61
N PRO A 35 4.43 -17.52 24.90
CA PRO A 35 3.09 -17.77 25.41
C PRO A 35 2.79 -17.13 26.79
N GLN A 36 3.82 -16.74 27.55
CA GLN A 36 3.64 -16.08 28.85
C GLN A 36 3.31 -14.59 28.71
N PHE A 37 3.50 -14.01 27.52
CA PHE A 37 3.15 -12.62 27.24
C PHE A 37 1.82 -12.56 26.49
N GLU A 38 0.80 -11.94 27.09
CA GLU A 38 -0.56 -11.85 26.53
C GLU A 38 -0.59 -11.28 25.08
N LEU A 39 0.29 -10.32 24.77
CA LEU A 39 0.45 -9.73 23.43
C LEU A 39 0.99 -10.70 22.36
N LEU A 40 1.76 -11.71 22.77
CA LEU A 40 2.42 -12.68 21.90
C LEU A 40 1.66 -14.01 21.86
N ALA A 41 1.00 -14.39 22.96
CA ALA A 41 0.20 -15.61 23.07
C ALA A 41 -0.91 -15.70 21.99
N ASP A 42 -1.52 -14.58 21.63
CA ASP A 42 -2.56 -14.51 20.59
C ASP A 42 -2.03 -14.34 19.16
N SER A 43 -0.71 -14.21 18.99
CA SER A 43 -0.13 -14.06 17.66
C SER A 43 -0.27 -15.36 16.86
N TRP A 44 -0.67 -15.24 15.59
CA TRP A 44 -0.81 -16.37 14.66
C TRP A 44 0.48 -17.17 14.51
N LEU A 45 1.64 -16.56 14.78
CA LEU A 45 2.93 -17.24 14.77
C LEU A 45 3.08 -18.23 15.93
N LEU A 46 2.62 -17.87 17.14
CA LEU A 46 2.80 -18.70 18.35
C LEU A 46 1.67 -19.70 18.58
N ARG A 47 0.45 -19.42 18.11
CA ARG A 47 -0.67 -20.37 18.15
C ARG A 47 -0.41 -21.64 17.32
N ASP A 48 0.20 -21.48 16.14
CA ASP A 48 0.58 -22.62 15.29
C ASP A 48 1.82 -23.37 15.82
N LEU A 49 2.41 -22.90 16.94
CA LEU A 49 3.60 -23.46 17.59
C LEU A 49 3.29 -24.13 18.94
N GLU A 50 2.03 -24.39 19.29
CA GLU A 50 1.69 -25.07 20.57
C GLU A 50 2.26 -26.49 20.69
N SER A 51 2.60 -27.15 19.56
CA SER A 51 3.12 -28.52 19.54
C SER A 51 4.62 -28.64 19.28
N VAL A 52 5.43 -27.62 19.63
CA VAL A 52 6.91 -27.65 19.46
C VAL A 52 7.55 -28.88 20.12
N PRO A 53 8.56 -29.50 19.48
CA PRO A 53 9.27 -30.62 20.09
C PRO A 53 9.91 -30.17 21.40
N SER A 54 9.68 -30.95 22.45
CA SER A 54 10.23 -30.68 23.78
C SER A 54 11.75 -30.59 23.78
N TRP A 55 12.44 -31.17 22.79
CA TRP A 55 13.89 -31.11 22.68
C TRP A 55 14.39 -29.70 22.31
N PHE A 56 13.69 -28.93 21.46
CA PHE A 56 14.17 -27.62 21.00
C PHE A 56 13.93 -26.54 22.06
N THR A 57 12.83 -26.65 22.82
CA THR A 57 12.47 -25.73 23.91
C THR A 57 12.96 -26.19 25.28
N HIS A 58 13.66 -27.33 25.35
CA HIS A 58 14.18 -27.87 26.60
C HIS A 58 15.14 -26.87 27.27
N PRO A 59 15.11 -26.70 28.62
CA PRO A 59 16.04 -25.80 29.32
C PRO A 59 17.50 -26.06 28.97
N VAL A 60 17.90 -27.33 28.87
CA VAL A 60 19.27 -27.70 28.52
C VAL A 60 19.64 -27.22 27.12
N THR A 61 18.78 -27.43 26.12
CA THR A 61 19.01 -26.99 24.74
C THR A 61 19.09 -25.48 24.64
N ILE A 62 18.21 -24.75 25.33
CA ILE A 62 18.25 -23.28 25.38
C ILE A 62 19.54 -22.79 26.04
N THR A 63 19.98 -23.40 27.13
CA THR A 63 21.25 -23.05 27.79
C THR A 63 22.44 -23.33 26.87
N ILE A 64 22.46 -24.47 26.18
CA ILE A 64 23.52 -24.81 25.21
C ILE A 64 23.53 -23.80 24.06
N LEU A 65 22.38 -23.50 23.45
CA LEU A 65 22.27 -22.52 22.38
C LEU A 65 22.67 -21.12 22.85
N GLY A 66 22.33 -20.74 24.09
CA GLY A 66 22.73 -19.47 24.69
C GLY A 66 24.24 -19.37 24.89
N LEU A 67 24.86 -20.45 25.38
CA LEU A 67 26.31 -20.52 25.57
C LEU A 67 27.05 -20.52 24.22
N LEU A 68 26.57 -21.29 23.23
CA LEU A 68 27.13 -21.31 21.88
C LEU A 68 26.96 -19.95 21.18
N SER A 69 25.84 -19.26 21.38
CA SER A 69 25.61 -17.90 20.90
C SER A 69 26.59 -16.90 21.52
N ALA A 70 26.82 -16.97 22.84
CA ALA A 70 27.79 -16.11 23.51
C ALA A 70 29.22 -16.38 23.03
N LEU A 71 29.59 -17.66 22.85
CA LEU A 71 30.88 -18.06 22.29
C LEU A 71 31.03 -17.62 20.84
N GLU A 72 29.98 -17.71 20.02
CA GLU A 72 29.98 -17.24 18.63
C GLU A 72 30.24 -15.73 18.57
N ILE A 73 29.57 -14.94 19.41
CA ILE A 73 29.78 -13.49 19.50
C ILE A 73 31.23 -13.21 19.92
N ALA A 74 31.70 -13.83 21.00
CA ALA A 74 33.05 -13.64 21.52
C ALA A 74 34.13 -14.02 20.49
N ALA A 75 33.98 -15.17 19.83
CA ALA A 75 34.93 -15.67 18.83
C ALA A 75 35.02 -14.73 17.63
N THR A 76 33.91 -14.12 17.20
CA THR A 76 33.99 -13.15 16.11
C THR A 76 34.62 -11.82 16.46
N LYS A 77 34.82 -11.49 17.74
CA LYS A 77 35.58 -10.29 18.14
C LYS A 77 37.10 -10.55 18.20
N SER A 78 37.54 -11.81 18.08
CA SER A 78 38.96 -12.19 18.02
C SER A 78 39.34 -12.55 16.57
N PRO A 79 40.42 -11.98 16.00
CA PRO A 79 40.86 -12.28 14.63
C PRO A 79 41.27 -13.75 14.46
N ASP A 80 42.04 -14.30 15.40
CA ASP A 80 42.51 -15.70 15.36
C ASP A 80 41.35 -16.70 15.38
N ALA A 81 40.37 -16.48 16.27
CA ALA A 81 39.20 -17.33 16.37
C ALA A 81 38.30 -17.22 15.13
N ARG A 82 38.26 -16.03 14.50
CA ARG A 82 37.51 -15.80 13.26
C ARG A 82 38.12 -16.58 12.09
N GLN A 83 39.45 -16.64 11.99
CA GLN A 83 40.13 -17.40 10.94
C GLN A 83 39.86 -18.90 11.07
N LEU A 84 39.92 -19.44 12.28
CA LEU A 84 39.57 -20.85 12.56
C LEU A 84 38.09 -21.15 12.25
N LEU A 85 37.20 -20.21 12.58
CA LEU A 85 35.78 -20.38 12.30
C LEU A 85 35.46 -20.28 10.82
N ALA A 86 36.18 -19.49 10.02
CA ALA A 86 35.86 -19.24 8.62
C ALA A 86 35.74 -20.52 7.78
N GLU A 87 36.51 -21.57 8.09
CA GLU A 87 36.43 -22.84 7.35
C GLU A 87 35.16 -23.66 7.66
N ILE A 88 34.70 -23.59 8.91
CA ILE A 88 33.61 -24.43 9.44
C ILE A 88 32.28 -23.69 9.42
N ASP A 89 32.31 -22.36 9.54
CA ASP A 89 31.18 -21.46 9.74
C ASP A 89 30.06 -21.61 8.68
N PRO A 90 30.34 -21.70 7.37
CA PRO A 90 29.28 -21.90 6.38
C PRO A 90 28.49 -23.19 6.59
N TYR A 91 29.17 -24.29 6.93
CA TYR A 91 28.52 -25.58 7.17
C TYR A 91 27.78 -25.60 8.50
N LEU A 92 28.36 -24.98 9.52
CA LEU A 92 27.77 -24.85 10.83
C LEU A 92 26.47 -24.04 10.77
N LYS A 93 26.48 -22.88 10.12
CA LYS A 93 25.29 -22.03 9.88
C LYS A 93 24.20 -22.78 9.15
N THR A 94 24.55 -23.50 8.09
CA THR A 94 23.60 -24.33 7.35
C THR A 94 22.99 -25.42 8.24
N GLY A 95 23.82 -26.14 9.00
CA GLY A 95 23.35 -27.19 9.92
C GLY A 95 22.41 -26.64 10.99
N VAL A 96 22.75 -25.51 11.61
CA VAL A 96 21.94 -24.89 12.66
C VAL A 96 20.65 -24.28 12.08
N ALA A 97 20.68 -23.71 10.87
CA ALA A 97 19.49 -23.22 10.20
C ALA A 97 18.50 -24.35 9.90
N ILE A 98 19.00 -25.49 9.37
CA ILE A 98 18.21 -26.69 9.12
C ILE A 98 17.65 -27.24 10.43
N ALA A 99 18.48 -27.38 11.47
CA ALA A 99 18.06 -27.89 12.76
C ALA A 99 17.01 -26.99 13.43
N THR A 100 17.16 -25.66 13.32
CA THR A 100 16.17 -24.71 13.84
C THR A 100 14.88 -24.80 13.05
N TYR A 101 14.95 -24.87 11.73
CA TYR A 101 13.76 -25.02 10.89
C TYR A 101 13.04 -26.35 11.16
N LEU A 102 13.77 -27.44 11.39
CA LEU A 102 13.20 -28.72 11.83
C LEU A 102 12.61 -28.65 13.24
N GLY A 103 13.25 -27.92 14.16
CA GLY A 103 12.70 -27.67 15.50
C GLY A 103 11.38 -26.89 15.44
N VAL A 104 11.26 -25.96 14.50
CA VAL A 104 10.05 -25.17 14.25
C VAL A 104 9.00 -25.94 13.44
N LEU A 105 9.38 -26.80 12.48
CA LEU A 105 8.46 -27.60 11.66
C LEU A 105 7.94 -28.85 12.37
N SER A 106 8.80 -29.56 13.10
CA SER A 106 8.39 -30.71 13.93
C SER A 106 7.41 -30.28 15.03
N ALA A 107 7.19 -28.98 15.20
CA ALA A 107 6.15 -28.40 16.01
C ALA A 107 4.75 -28.54 15.42
N THR A 108 4.60 -28.62 14.11
CA THR A 108 3.27 -28.55 13.48
C THR A 108 2.63 -29.92 13.37
N ASP A 109 3.38 -31.02 13.54
CA ASP A 109 2.90 -32.34 13.16
C ASP A 109 3.38 -33.51 14.04
N ARG A 110 2.79 -33.65 15.23
CA ARG A 110 2.82 -34.96 15.94
C ARG A 110 2.04 -36.06 15.18
N GLN A 111 1.24 -35.71 14.16
CA GLN A 111 0.63 -36.66 13.23
C GLN A 111 1.55 -37.04 12.04
N ILE A 112 2.66 -36.33 11.79
CA ILE A 112 3.56 -36.63 10.65
C ILE A 112 4.49 -37.79 10.94
N VAL A 113 4.86 -38.09 12.19
CA VAL A 113 5.79 -39.21 12.46
C VAL A 113 5.26 -40.55 11.93
N THR A 114 3.94 -40.72 11.81
CA THR A 114 3.31 -41.88 11.14
C THR A 114 3.07 -41.67 9.64
N GLN A 115 3.11 -40.44 9.13
CA GLN A 115 3.04 -40.08 7.71
C GLN A 115 4.41 -39.79 7.06
N ILE A 116 5.55 -39.96 7.73
CA ILE A 116 6.90 -39.76 7.14
C ILE A 116 7.12 -40.65 5.88
N GLN A 117 6.35 -41.73 5.71
CA GLN A 117 6.35 -42.51 4.47
C GLN A 117 5.53 -41.88 3.31
N GLN A 118 4.72 -40.84 3.56
CA GLN A 118 3.85 -40.17 2.57
C GLN A 118 3.90 -38.63 2.59
N ALA A 119 4.62 -37.99 3.52
CA ALA A 119 4.86 -36.54 3.54
C ALA A 119 5.89 -36.19 2.44
N GLY A 120 5.34 -35.80 1.28
CA GLY A 120 6.01 -35.75 -0.01
C GLY A 120 6.93 -34.55 -0.22
N PHE A 121 8.05 -34.81 -0.90
CA PHE A 121 8.91 -33.95 -1.74
C PHE A 121 9.07 -32.45 -1.44
N VAL A 122 7.99 -31.70 -1.24
CA VAL A 122 7.95 -30.25 -1.02
C VAL A 122 8.62 -29.83 0.30
N GLU A 123 8.50 -30.61 1.37
CA GLU A 123 9.14 -30.30 2.66
C GLU A 123 10.66 -30.49 2.60
N TYR A 124 11.11 -31.57 1.95
CA TYR A 124 12.52 -31.79 1.66
C TYR A 124 13.08 -30.71 0.72
N LEU A 125 12.31 -30.31 -0.29
CA LEU A 125 12.70 -29.21 -1.18
C LEU A 125 12.93 -27.93 -0.39
N LEU A 126 12.09 -27.64 0.61
CA LEU A 126 12.22 -26.43 1.42
C LEU A 126 13.44 -26.49 2.37
N LEU A 127 13.74 -27.64 2.97
CA LEU A 127 14.99 -27.86 3.71
C LEU A 127 16.22 -27.64 2.81
N VAL A 128 16.18 -28.15 1.58
CA VAL A 128 17.24 -27.94 0.58
C VAL A 128 17.34 -26.46 0.19
N VAL A 129 16.22 -25.75 0.03
CA VAL A 129 16.20 -24.32 -0.28
C VAL A 129 16.77 -23.49 0.87
N ILE A 130 16.40 -23.77 2.12
CA ILE A 130 16.94 -23.06 3.29
C ILE A 130 18.42 -23.36 3.44
N GLY A 131 18.79 -24.64 3.47
CA GLY A 131 20.17 -25.06 3.67
C GLY A 131 21.09 -24.57 2.56
N GLY A 132 20.66 -24.73 1.31
CA GLY A 132 21.37 -24.24 0.12
C GLY A 132 21.43 -22.71 0.07
N GLY A 133 20.34 -22.02 0.43
CA GLY A 133 20.30 -20.56 0.51
C GLY A 133 21.26 -20.01 1.56
N VAL A 134 21.25 -20.56 2.78
CA VAL A 134 22.17 -20.16 3.86
C VAL A 134 23.61 -20.41 3.46
N LEU A 135 23.91 -21.57 2.86
CA LEU A 135 25.26 -21.91 2.41
C LEU A 135 25.74 -20.95 1.31
N PHE A 136 24.88 -20.65 0.34
CA PHE A 136 25.20 -19.74 -0.76
C PHE A 136 25.47 -18.31 -0.26
N VAL A 137 24.59 -17.78 0.61
CA VAL A 137 24.76 -16.44 1.16
C VAL A 137 25.98 -16.38 2.09
N SER A 138 26.20 -17.40 2.93
CA SER A 138 27.35 -17.46 3.82
C SER A 138 28.67 -17.47 3.05
N ARG A 139 28.79 -18.30 1.99
CA ARG A 139 29.98 -18.33 1.13
C ARG A 139 30.20 -17.03 0.37
N THR A 140 29.14 -16.42 -0.15
CA THR A 140 29.23 -15.12 -0.84
C THR A 140 29.74 -14.04 0.11
N ARG A 141 29.21 -14.01 1.34
CA ARG A 141 29.65 -13.09 2.39
C ARG A 141 31.09 -13.35 2.79
N GLN A 142 31.49 -14.61 2.96
CA GLN A 142 32.87 -14.97 3.28
C GLN A 142 33.85 -14.52 2.20
N ALA A 143 33.49 -14.66 0.91
CA ALA A 143 34.31 -14.18 -0.19
C ALA A 143 34.46 -12.64 -0.21
N VAL A 144 33.42 -11.90 0.19
CA VAL A 144 33.52 -10.44 0.35
C VAL A 144 34.34 -10.08 1.58
N ALA A 145 34.14 -10.80 2.69
CA ALA A 145 34.87 -10.56 3.95
C ALA A 145 36.36 -10.88 3.82
N SER A 146 36.75 -11.90 3.06
CA SER A 146 38.18 -12.21 2.83
C SER A 146 38.90 -11.07 2.12
N VAL A 147 38.26 -10.42 1.14
CA VAL A 147 38.82 -9.23 0.47
C VAL A 147 39.03 -8.07 1.44
N LEU A 148 38.14 -7.91 2.43
CA LEU A 148 38.25 -6.90 3.48
C LEU A 148 39.35 -7.25 4.50
N VAL A 149 39.52 -8.53 4.82
CA VAL A 149 40.60 -9.01 5.70
C VAL A 149 41.96 -8.85 5.04
N ASP A 150 42.08 -9.18 3.75
CA ASP A 150 43.32 -9.00 2.99
C ASP A 150 43.72 -7.51 2.87
N ALA A 151 42.75 -6.59 2.97
CA ALA A 151 42.98 -5.15 2.89
C ALA A 151 43.28 -4.49 4.24
N ASP A 152 42.93 -5.13 5.36
CA ASP A 152 43.08 -4.61 6.72
C ASP A 152 43.21 -5.78 7.72
N GLU A 153 44.36 -6.47 7.69
CA GLU A 153 44.58 -7.74 8.38
C GLU A 153 44.43 -7.63 9.91
N ASP A 154 44.87 -6.52 10.49
CA ASP A 154 44.85 -6.24 11.93
C ASP A 154 43.60 -5.45 12.40
N ASP A 155 42.63 -5.19 11.51
CA ASP A 155 41.45 -4.34 11.75
C ASP A 155 41.81 -2.95 12.32
N GLU A 156 42.92 -2.36 11.85
CA GLU A 156 43.38 -1.04 12.33
C GLU A 156 42.37 0.06 12.01
N THR A 157 41.57 -0.12 10.96
CA THR A 157 40.52 0.82 10.55
C THR A 157 39.22 0.65 11.35
N GLY A 158 39.05 -0.47 12.07
CA GLY A 158 37.84 -0.82 12.82
C GLY A 158 36.62 -1.15 11.95
N ILE A 159 36.78 -1.25 10.63
CA ILE A 159 35.70 -1.54 9.69
C ILE A 159 35.12 -2.93 9.95
N GLN A 160 35.96 -3.92 10.28
CA GLN A 160 35.49 -5.28 10.52
C GLN A 160 34.71 -5.37 11.84
N GLN A 161 35.16 -4.64 12.88
CA GLN A 161 34.42 -4.52 14.13
C GLN A 161 33.03 -3.89 13.92
N LEU A 162 32.93 -2.83 13.11
CA LEU A 162 31.65 -2.19 12.76
C LEU A 162 30.71 -3.14 12.01
N ILE A 163 31.23 -3.89 11.03
CA ILE A 163 30.44 -4.90 10.30
C ILE A 163 29.92 -5.98 11.25
N SER A 164 30.76 -6.47 12.16
CA SER A 164 30.35 -7.45 13.17
C SER A 164 29.24 -6.94 14.09
N TRP A 165 29.31 -5.68 14.53
CA TRP A 165 28.24 -5.05 15.31
C TRP A 165 26.93 -4.92 14.52
N PHE A 166 27.03 -4.55 13.24
CA PHE A 166 25.86 -4.48 12.37
C PHE A 166 25.20 -5.86 12.17
N GLU A 167 26.00 -6.92 12.05
CA GLU A 167 25.50 -8.29 11.94
C GLU A 167 24.83 -8.78 13.23
N ASP A 168 25.39 -8.45 14.39
CA ASP A 168 24.79 -8.73 15.70
C ASP A 168 23.42 -8.03 15.82
N LEU A 169 23.36 -6.77 15.40
CA LEU A 169 22.12 -5.99 15.36
C LEU A 169 21.12 -6.58 14.36
N TRP A 170 21.56 -6.96 13.16
CA TRP A 170 20.69 -7.53 12.12
C TRP A 170 20.13 -8.90 12.54
N ALA A 171 20.94 -9.77 13.14
CA ALA A 171 20.48 -11.07 13.63
C ALA A 171 19.42 -10.94 14.72
N THR A 172 19.62 -9.99 15.64
CA THR A 172 18.74 -9.76 16.79
C THR A 172 17.47 -9.01 16.39
N VAL A 173 17.62 -7.87 15.72
CA VAL A 173 16.52 -6.99 15.30
C VAL A 173 15.77 -7.60 14.13
N GLY A 174 16.43 -8.25 13.18
CA GLY A 174 15.78 -8.87 12.02
C GLY A 174 14.77 -9.94 12.42
N LEU A 175 15.13 -10.78 13.40
CA LEU A 175 14.22 -11.81 13.92
C LEU A 175 13.07 -11.19 14.71
N LEU A 176 13.36 -10.21 15.58
CA LEU A 176 12.33 -9.49 16.33
C LEU A 176 11.39 -8.71 15.40
N LEU A 177 11.91 -8.10 14.34
CA LEU A 177 11.15 -7.39 13.31
C LEU A 177 10.24 -8.36 12.57
N LEU A 178 10.65 -9.59 12.30
CA LEU A 178 9.79 -10.60 11.64
C LEU A 178 8.51 -10.87 12.46
N VAL A 179 8.63 -10.85 13.79
CA VAL A 179 7.50 -11.00 14.73
C VAL A 179 6.71 -9.69 14.89
N LEU A 180 7.40 -8.54 15.00
CA LEU A 180 6.78 -7.23 15.24
C LEU A 180 6.22 -6.56 13.98
N PHE A 181 6.67 -6.95 12.79
CA PHE A 181 6.34 -6.31 11.52
C PHE A 181 4.83 -6.22 11.26
N PRO A 182 4.01 -7.28 11.48
CA PRO A 182 2.57 -7.17 11.36
C PRO A 182 1.98 -6.07 12.26
N PHE A 183 2.45 -5.95 13.50
CA PHE A 183 1.98 -4.94 14.44
C PHE A 183 2.41 -3.53 14.04
N VAL A 184 3.66 -3.37 13.60
CA VAL A 184 4.17 -2.10 13.05
C VAL A 184 3.35 -1.67 11.84
N MET A 185 3.07 -2.59 10.91
CA MET A 185 2.25 -2.31 9.73
C MET A 185 0.81 -1.95 10.09
N LEU A 186 0.21 -2.65 11.05
CA LEU A 186 -1.12 -2.31 11.57
C LEU A 186 -1.13 -0.92 12.23
N ALA A 187 -0.12 -0.58 13.03
CA ALA A 187 0.03 0.72 13.64
C ALA A 187 0.17 1.84 12.59
N LEU A 188 0.95 1.61 11.53
CA LEU A 188 1.09 2.54 10.41
C LEU A 188 -0.22 2.72 9.63
N ILE A 189 -0.96 1.64 9.37
CA ILE A 189 -2.28 1.69 8.71
C ILE A 189 -3.29 2.44 9.59
N ALA A 190 -3.31 2.17 10.89
CA ALA A 190 -4.18 2.86 11.85
C ALA A 190 -3.85 4.35 11.92
N LEU A 191 -2.56 4.71 11.97
CA LEU A 191 -2.09 6.09 11.94
C LEU A 191 -2.50 6.81 10.65
N ALA A 192 -2.24 6.20 9.48
CA ALA A 192 -2.60 6.77 8.18
C ALA A 192 -4.13 6.96 8.05
N SER A 193 -4.90 5.96 8.45
CA SER A 193 -6.38 6.03 8.45
C SER A 193 -6.89 7.09 9.41
N GLY A 194 -6.31 7.20 10.61
CA GLY A 194 -6.60 8.23 11.60
C GLY A 194 -6.34 9.63 11.07
N ILE A 195 -5.19 9.86 10.43
CA ILE A 195 -4.85 11.13 9.78
C ILE A 195 -5.90 11.48 8.72
N LEU A 196 -6.29 10.54 7.86
CA LEU A 196 -7.30 10.79 6.82
C LEU A 196 -8.67 11.17 7.41
N VAL A 197 -9.10 10.50 8.48
CA VAL A 197 -10.36 10.81 9.19
C VAL A 197 -10.28 12.21 9.83
N LEU A 198 -9.17 12.55 10.48
CA LEU A 198 -8.95 13.87 11.07
C LEU A 198 -8.95 14.97 10.01
N LEU A 199 -8.27 14.75 8.87
CA LEU A 199 -8.27 15.69 7.75
C LEU A 199 -9.67 15.89 7.17
N ARG A 200 -10.46 14.82 7.04
CA ARG A 200 -11.85 14.90 6.61
C ARG A 200 -12.70 15.71 7.59
N LYS A 201 -12.67 15.38 8.89
CA LYS A 201 -13.41 16.12 9.92
C LYS A 201 -13.01 17.59 9.96
N ARG A 202 -11.71 17.88 9.86
CA ARG A 202 -11.19 19.26 9.82
C ARG A 202 -11.62 20.01 8.55
N ALA A 203 -11.80 19.33 7.43
CA ALA A 203 -12.32 19.95 6.20
C ALA A 203 -13.81 20.27 6.31
N GLU A 204 -14.62 19.33 6.84
CA GLU A 204 -16.06 19.53 7.08
C GLU A 204 -16.30 20.66 8.08
N TRP A 205 -15.57 20.69 9.19
CA TRP A 205 -15.67 21.74 10.20
C TRP A 205 -15.30 23.13 9.67
N ARG A 206 -14.23 23.23 8.88
CA ARG A 206 -13.85 24.51 8.23
C ARG A 206 -14.91 25.00 7.26
N GLU A 207 -15.55 24.08 6.54
CA GLU A 207 -16.59 24.41 5.59
C GLU A 207 -17.85 24.93 6.28
N GLU A 208 -18.28 24.29 7.38
CA GLU A 208 -19.42 24.75 8.17
C GLU A 208 -19.18 26.14 8.79
N ARG A 209 -17.95 26.40 9.28
CA ARG A 209 -17.54 27.73 9.77
C ARG A 209 -17.44 28.79 8.69
N SER A 210 -17.28 28.39 7.42
CA SER A 210 -17.16 29.33 6.31
C SER A 210 -18.50 29.84 5.80
N LYS A 211 -19.64 29.36 6.33
CA LYS A 211 -20.97 29.84 5.93
C LYS A 211 -21.13 31.32 6.25
N ILE A 212 -21.78 32.04 5.35
CA ILE A 212 -22.08 33.48 5.47
C ILE A 212 -23.58 33.69 5.53
N ALA A 213 -24.02 34.77 6.18
CA ALA A 213 -25.44 35.11 6.25
C ALA A 213 -25.93 35.67 4.89
N CYS A 214 -27.10 35.24 4.44
CA CYS A 214 -27.74 35.80 3.25
C CYS A 214 -28.12 37.26 3.49
N ALA A 215 -27.77 38.16 2.56
CA ALA A 215 -28.04 39.59 2.66
C ALA A 215 -29.55 39.94 2.75
N GLN A 216 -30.43 39.08 2.25
CA GLN A 216 -31.88 39.35 2.22
C GLN A 216 -32.66 38.68 3.36
N CYS A 217 -32.33 37.44 3.75
CA CYS A 217 -33.10 36.68 4.74
C CYS A 217 -32.31 36.21 5.96
N GLY A 218 -31.01 36.52 6.07
CA GLY A 218 -30.15 36.17 7.20
C GLY A 218 -29.77 34.68 7.34
N GLU A 219 -30.27 33.81 6.45
CA GLU A 219 -30.00 32.37 6.50
C GLU A 219 -28.53 32.06 6.18
N MET A 220 -27.93 31.07 6.86
CA MET A 220 -26.52 30.71 6.67
C MET A 220 -26.33 29.90 5.38
N ILE A 221 -25.71 30.52 4.39
CA ILE A 221 -25.45 29.93 3.06
C ILE A 221 -23.98 29.61 2.87
N TYR A 222 -23.69 28.63 2.00
CA TYR A 222 -22.32 28.40 1.56
C TYR A 222 -21.84 29.57 0.70
N PRO A 223 -20.61 30.08 0.87
CA PRO A 223 -20.11 31.22 0.09
C PRO A 223 -20.10 30.98 -1.42
N SER A 224 -20.01 29.72 -1.84
CA SER A 224 -20.00 29.31 -3.24
C SER A 224 -21.41 29.14 -3.84
N ALA A 225 -22.48 29.38 -3.08
CA ALA A 225 -23.85 29.33 -3.58
C ALA A 225 -24.13 30.47 -4.57
N THR A 226 -24.88 30.18 -5.63
CA THR A 226 -25.35 31.19 -6.60
C THR A 226 -26.63 31.86 -6.14
N ALA A 227 -27.46 31.15 -5.37
CA ALA A 227 -28.65 31.71 -4.74
C ALA A 227 -28.91 31.10 -3.35
N CYS A 228 -29.62 31.85 -2.52
CA CYS A 228 -30.02 31.38 -1.20
C CYS A 228 -30.97 30.18 -1.28
N ALA A 229 -30.78 29.19 -0.41
CA ALA A 229 -31.66 28.02 -0.38
C ALA A 229 -33.11 28.32 0.04
N LYS A 230 -33.32 29.37 0.85
CA LYS A 230 -34.62 29.72 1.43
C LYS A 230 -35.37 30.77 0.61
N CYS A 231 -34.78 31.96 0.44
CA CYS A 231 -35.43 33.05 -0.29
C CYS A 231 -35.16 33.06 -1.80
N ARG A 232 -34.27 32.20 -2.30
CA ARG A 232 -33.83 32.15 -3.71
C ARG A 232 -33.22 33.45 -4.24
N ALA A 233 -32.88 34.40 -3.35
CA ALA A 233 -32.18 35.62 -3.71
C ALA A 233 -30.81 35.29 -4.32
N PRO A 234 -30.42 35.93 -5.44
CA PRO A 234 -29.10 35.74 -6.04
C PRO A 234 -28.02 36.28 -5.09
N VAL A 235 -26.89 35.57 -5.03
CA VAL A 235 -25.69 36.01 -4.31
C VAL A 235 -24.86 36.86 -5.26
N SER A 236 -24.55 38.09 -4.87
CA SER A 236 -23.85 39.07 -5.72
C SER A 236 -22.44 38.60 -6.13
N GLU A 237 -21.71 37.97 -5.20
CA GLU A 237 -20.33 37.53 -5.43
C GLU A 237 -20.09 36.09 -4.92
N PRO A 238 -20.45 35.07 -5.71
CA PRO A 238 -20.25 33.68 -5.31
C PRO A 238 -18.75 33.33 -5.28
N CYS A 239 -18.29 32.80 -4.16
CA CYS A 239 -16.92 32.34 -3.96
C CYS A 239 -16.57 31.12 -4.84
N ARG A 240 -15.32 31.05 -5.30
CA ARG A 240 -14.83 29.97 -6.16
C ARG A 240 -14.82 28.63 -5.43
N VAL A 241 -15.09 27.55 -6.16
CA VAL A 241 -14.96 26.18 -5.64
C VAL A 241 -13.57 25.63 -5.94
N GLY A 242 -12.88 25.14 -4.90
CA GLY A 242 -11.57 24.50 -4.99
C GLY A 242 -11.61 23.10 -5.59
N PHE A 243 -10.42 22.51 -5.77
CA PHE A 243 -10.26 21.19 -6.38
C PHE A 243 -11.01 20.07 -5.64
N LEU A 244 -11.00 20.13 -4.30
CA LEU A 244 -11.71 19.19 -3.41
C LEU A 244 -13.18 19.59 -3.14
N GLY A 245 -13.69 20.59 -3.83
CA GLY A 245 -15.05 21.08 -3.64
C GLY A 245 -15.21 22.08 -2.50
N GLN A 246 -14.16 22.51 -1.80
CA GLN A 246 -14.26 23.51 -0.72
C GLN A 246 -14.47 24.93 -1.29
N SER A 247 -15.17 25.81 -0.58
CA SER A 247 -15.24 27.23 -0.93
C SER A 247 -13.86 27.88 -0.73
N LYS A 248 -13.39 28.65 -1.71
CA LYS A 248 -12.22 29.51 -1.61
C LYS A 248 -12.68 30.95 -1.38
N PRO A 249 -11.92 31.78 -0.66
CA PRO A 249 -12.31 33.17 -0.38
C PRO A 249 -12.35 34.05 -1.64
N GLU A 250 -11.70 33.63 -2.72
CA GLU A 250 -11.67 34.34 -4.00
C GLU A 250 -13.05 34.31 -4.67
N PRO A 251 -13.58 35.45 -5.17
CA PRO A 251 -14.82 35.46 -5.95
C PRO A 251 -14.64 34.71 -7.28
N THR A 252 -15.76 34.25 -7.84
CA THR A 252 -15.75 33.51 -9.10
C THR A 252 -15.60 34.46 -10.28
N LEU A 253 -14.54 34.26 -11.09
CA LEU A 253 -14.25 35.05 -12.29
C LEU A 253 -15.25 34.85 -13.45
N ASP A 254 -16.03 33.76 -13.42
CA ASP A 254 -16.92 33.35 -14.51
C ASP A 254 -18.22 32.79 -13.90
N PRO A 255 -19.21 33.68 -13.63
CA PRO A 255 -20.47 33.30 -13.00
C PRO A 255 -21.26 32.27 -13.80
N ASP A 256 -21.25 32.37 -15.13
CA ASP A 256 -22.02 31.50 -16.02
C ASP A 256 -21.52 30.05 -15.98
N ARG A 257 -20.21 29.84 -15.81
CA ARG A 257 -19.63 28.49 -15.69
C ARG A 257 -19.61 27.94 -14.28
N HIS A 258 -19.95 28.75 -13.27
CA HIS A 258 -19.91 28.35 -11.86
C HIS A 258 -20.88 27.21 -11.51
N PRO A 259 -22.14 27.18 -12.00
CA PRO A 259 -23.04 26.04 -11.80
C PRO A 259 -22.44 24.70 -12.22
N TYR A 260 -21.74 24.66 -13.37
CA TYR A 260 -21.10 23.44 -13.85
C TYR A 260 -19.91 23.02 -12.97
N ARG A 261 -19.18 23.98 -12.37
CA ARG A 261 -18.12 23.70 -11.40
C ARG A 261 -18.68 23.12 -10.10
N LEU A 262 -19.82 23.63 -9.62
CA LEU A 262 -20.51 23.09 -8.45
C LEU A 262 -20.93 21.64 -8.69
N VAL A 263 -21.58 21.37 -9.82
CA VAL A 263 -21.98 20.04 -10.24
C VAL A 263 -20.77 19.11 -10.37
N GLU A 264 -19.68 19.54 -11.01
CA GLU A 264 -18.45 18.74 -11.09
C GLU A 264 -17.95 18.28 -9.70
N LYS A 265 -18.21 19.06 -8.65
CA LYS A 265 -17.87 18.77 -7.25
C LYS A 265 -18.99 18.12 -6.43
N LYS A 266 -20.03 17.59 -7.09
CA LYS A 266 -21.25 17.03 -6.48
C LYS A 266 -21.96 18.01 -5.54
N ARG A 267 -22.02 19.28 -5.92
CA ARG A 267 -22.79 20.30 -5.20
C ARG A 267 -24.00 20.73 -6.02
N CYS A 268 -25.01 21.20 -5.31
CA CYS A 268 -26.17 21.84 -5.92
C CYS A 268 -25.71 23.08 -6.71
N PRO A 269 -26.13 23.26 -7.97
CA PRO A 269 -25.77 24.44 -8.77
C PRO A 269 -26.36 25.75 -8.19
N VAL A 270 -27.37 25.64 -7.34
CA VAL A 270 -28.06 26.78 -6.71
C VAL A 270 -27.49 27.09 -5.32
N CYS A 271 -27.73 26.22 -4.33
CA CYS A 271 -27.37 26.47 -2.94
C CYS A 271 -25.99 25.93 -2.50
N ALA A 272 -25.23 25.31 -3.42
CA ALA A 272 -23.92 24.68 -3.16
C ALA A 272 -23.89 23.56 -2.09
N THR A 273 -25.03 23.08 -1.61
CA THR A 273 -25.11 21.89 -0.73
C THR A 273 -24.57 20.65 -1.43
N ARG A 274 -23.84 19.79 -0.71
CA ARG A 274 -23.30 18.54 -1.25
C ARG A 274 -24.36 17.47 -1.43
N PHE A 275 -24.28 16.73 -2.54
CA PHE A 275 -25.07 15.54 -2.78
C PHE A 275 -24.37 14.28 -2.27
N GLY A 276 -25.07 13.50 -1.44
CA GLY A 276 -24.58 12.21 -0.94
C GLY A 276 -24.72 11.07 -1.95
N GLU A 277 -25.80 11.07 -2.73
CA GLU A 277 -26.16 9.97 -3.62
C GLU A 277 -25.31 9.94 -4.91
N ARG A 278 -25.19 8.76 -5.51
CA ARG A 278 -24.49 8.53 -6.80
C ARG A 278 -25.50 8.27 -7.90
N ARG A 279 -26.34 9.27 -8.18
CA ARG A 279 -27.38 9.25 -9.20
C ARG A 279 -27.33 10.54 -10.02
N VAL A 280 -27.65 10.45 -11.30
CA VAL A 280 -27.67 11.62 -12.21
C VAL A 280 -28.78 12.58 -11.80
N HIS A 281 -29.98 12.03 -11.64
CA HIS A 281 -31.17 12.72 -11.14
C HIS A 281 -31.25 12.59 -9.63
N GLN A 282 -31.29 13.72 -8.94
CA GLN A 282 -31.42 13.79 -7.48
C GLN A 282 -31.92 15.18 -7.07
N THR A 283 -32.81 15.22 -6.09
CA THR A 283 -33.36 16.46 -5.55
C THR A 283 -32.49 16.95 -4.40
N CYS A 284 -32.17 18.25 -4.38
CA CYS A 284 -31.44 18.85 -3.28
C CYS A 284 -32.33 18.90 -2.03
N GLN A 285 -31.89 18.28 -0.93
CA GLN A 285 -32.64 18.22 0.33
C GLN A 285 -32.87 19.59 0.99
N VAL A 286 -32.11 20.62 0.62
CA VAL A 286 -32.16 21.95 1.27
C VAL A 286 -32.96 22.96 0.45
N CYS A 287 -32.72 23.04 -0.87
CA CYS A 287 -33.39 24.03 -1.74
C CYS A 287 -34.45 23.44 -2.68
N GLY A 288 -34.60 22.11 -2.72
CA GLY A 288 -35.54 21.42 -3.60
C GLY A 288 -35.15 21.39 -5.08
N HIS A 289 -33.99 21.94 -5.46
CA HIS A 289 -33.56 21.94 -6.86
C HIS A 289 -33.28 20.51 -7.36
N GLU A 290 -33.89 20.15 -8.49
CA GLU A 290 -33.70 18.86 -9.15
C GLU A 290 -32.48 18.91 -10.07
N LEU A 291 -31.49 18.08 -9.78
CA LEU A 291 -30.26 18.02 -10.55
C LEU A 291 -30.51 17.30 -11.89
N MET A 292 -30.09 17.93 -13.00
CA MET A 292 -30.08 17.34 -14.35
C MET A 292 -31.46 17.02 -14.94
N SER A 293 -32.54 17.59 -14.40
CA SER A 293 -33.89 17.46 -14.97
C SER A 293 -34.03 18.14 -16.33
N ASP A 294 -33.36 19.29 -16.52
CA ASP A 294 -33.34 20.00 -17.80
C ASP A 294 -32.32 19.39 -18.79
N PRO A 295 -32.77 18.90 -19.96
CA PRO A 295 -31.89 18.39 -21.01
C PRO A 295 -30.88 19.42 -21.53
N ALA A 296 -31.25 20.70 -21.58
CA ALA A 296 -30.35 21.76 -22.05
C ALA A 296 -29.17 21.94 -21.08
N PHE A 297 -29.44 21.94 -19.78
CA PHE A 297 -28.40 21.95 -18.74
C PHE A 297 -27.46 20.74 -18.83
N VAL A 298 -28.00 19.54 -19.06
CA VAL A 298 -27.19 18.31 -19.22
C VAL A 298 -26.25 18.43 -20.42
N GLN A 299 -26.75 18.91 -21.56
CA GLN A 299 -25.94 19.10 -22.77
C GLN A 299 -24.85 20.16 -22.56
N ALA A 300 -25.19 21.30 -21.94
CA ALA A 300 -24.24 22.35 -21.61
C ALA A 300 -23.15 21.86 -20.65
N TYR A 301 -23.50 21.05 -19.63
CA TYR A 301 -22.54 20.43 -18.73
C TYR A 301 -21.60 19.46 -19.44
N MET A 302 -22.12 18.62 -20.34
CA MET A 302 -21.29 17.72 -21.15
C MET A 302 -20.33 18.49 -22.07
N ALA A 303 -20.81 19.58 -22.70
CA ALA A 303 -19.97 20.45 -23.52
C ALA A 303 -18.88 21.14 -22.69
N TYR A 304 -19.21 21.61 -21.49
CA TYR A 304 -18.27 22.21 -20.54
C TYR A 304 -17.13 21.25 -20.16
N VAL A 305 -17.43 19.98 -19.87
CA VAL A 305 -16.39 18.97 -19.61
C VAL A 305 -15.64 18.62 -20.90
N GLY A 306 -16.35 18.50 -22.01
CA GLY A 306 -15.79 18.20 -23.33
C GLY A 306 -14.80 19.25 -23.86
N ALA A 307 -14.99 20.52 -23.53
CA ALA A 307 -14.06 21.59 -23.92
C ALA A 307 -12.62 21.39 -23.39
N ARG A 308 -12.44 20.58 -22.34
CA ARG A 308 -11.13 20.24 -21.77
C ARG A 308 -10.44 19.11 -22.52
N TYR A 309 -11.18 18.33 -23.30
CA TYR A 309 -10.69 17.15 -24.01
C TYR A 309 -9.43 17.40 -24.86
N PRO A 310 -9.37 18.41 -25.75
CA PRO A 310 -8.18 18.63 -26.58
C PRO A 310 -6.94 18.97 -25.73
N LYS A 311 -7.11 19.82 -24.71
CA LYS A 311 -6.01 20.14 -23.78
C LYS A 311 -5.51 18.91 -23.04
N VAL A 312 -6.41 18.03 -22.61
CA VAL A 312 -6.04 16.80 -21.90
C VAL A 312 -5.31 15.83 -22.82
N LEU A 313 -5.68 15.72 -24.09
CA LEU A 313 -4.96 14.90 -25.06
C LEU A 313 -3.53 15.41 -25.29
N VAL A 314 -3.34 16.72 -25.46
CA VAL A 314 -2.00 17.31 -25.64
C VAL A 314 -1.12 17.05 -24.43
N VAL A 315 -1.62 17.31 -23.21
CA VAL A 315 -0.85 17.05 -21.98
C VAL A 315 -0.55 15.55 -21.84
N SER A 316 -1.51 14.68 -22.18
CA SER A 316 -1.32 13.23 -22.12
C SER A 316 -0.27 12.76 -23.14
N LEU A 317 -0.25 13.36 -24.34
CA LEU A 317 0.74 13.08 -25.38
C LEU A 317 2.14 13.52 -24.93
N LEU A 318 2.26 14.69 -24.30
CA LEU A 318 3.55 15.17 -23.79
C LEU A 318 4.05 14.28 -22.65
N LEU A 319 3.17 13.83 -21.75
CA LEU A 319 3.54 12.94 -20.66
C LEU A 319 3.91 11.54 -21.15
N SER A 320 3.28 11.02 -22.21
CA SER A 320 3.63 9.70 -22.76
C SER A 320 4.97 9.64 -23.48
N LEU A 321 5.59 10.79 -23.80
CA LEU A 321 6.96 10.84 -24.30
C LEU A 321 8.00 10.35 -23.27
N VAL A 322 7.66 10.37 -21.98
CA VAL A 322 8.50 9.84 -20.90
C VAL A 322 7.98 8.46 -20.47
N PRO A 323 8.61 7.36 -20.90
CA PRO A 323 8.15 6.02 -20.58
C PRO A 323 8.10 5.79 -19.06
N VAL A 324 7.11 5.03 -18.60
CA VAL A 324 6.88 4.63 -17.19
C VAL A 324 6.55 5.80 -16.25
N ILE A 325 7.42 6.81 -16.16
CA ILE A 325 7.27 7.96 -15.25
C ILE A 325 6.09 8.83 -15.64
N GLY A 326 5.89 9.10 -16.94
CA GLY A 326 4.80 9.97 -17.40
C GLY A 326 3.42 9.32 -17.37
N LEU A 327 3.35 7.98 -17.32
CA LEU A 327 2.10 7.23 -17.34
C LEU A 327 1.27 7.48 -16.07
N ILE A 328 1.89 7.44 -14.88
CA ILE A 328 1.21 7.66 -13.60
C ILE A 328 0.56 9.07 -13.51
N PRO A 329 1.31 10.19 -13.66
CA PRO A 329 0.73 11.53 -13.60
C PRO A 329 -0.26 11.77 -14.74
N GLY A 330 -0.02 11.20 -15.92
CA GLY A 330 -0.94 11.27 -17.05
C GLY A 330 -2.28 10.60 -16.76
N VAL A 331 -2.26 9.39 -16.20
CA VAL A 331 -3.47 8.66 -15.78
C VAL A 331 -4.23 9.43 -14.71
N ILE A 332 -3.53 9.97 -13.72
CA ILE A 332 -4.14 10.80 -12.67
C ILE A 332 -4.79 12.04 -13.29
N TYR A 333 -4.08 12.73 -14.18
CA TYR A 333 -4.54 13.97 -14.80
C TYR A 333 -5.82 13.78 -15.63
N TYR A 334 -5.83 12.88 -16.61
CA TYR A 334 -7.03 12.70 -17.44
C TYR A 334 -8.20 12.14 -16.62
N ARG A 335 -7.93 11.30 -15.61
CA ARG A 335 -9.00 10.80 -14.74
C ARG A 335 -9.64 11.91 -13.93
N MET A 336 -8.85 12.84 -13.40
CA MET A 336 -9.39 13.98 -12.66
C MET A 336 -10.12 14.96 -13.58
N ALA A 337 -9.59 15.20 -14.78
CA ALA A 337 -10.13 16.20 -15.71
C ALA A 337 -11.37 15.74 -16.49
N LEU A 338 -11.41 14.47 -16.92
CA LEU A 338 -12.43 13.95 -17.85
C LEU A 338 -13.32 12.85 -17.24
N VAL A 339 -12.78 12.00 -16.37
CA VAL A 339 -13.52 10.83 -15.84
C VAL A 339 -14.24 11.14 -14.53
N ALA A 340 -13.60 11.87 -13.62
CA ALA A 340 -14.16 12.23 -12.31
C ALA A 340 -15.50 12.98 -12.41
N PRO A 341 -15.71 13.93 -13.35
CA PRO A 341 -16.98 14.64 -13.49
C PRO A 341 -18.18 13.72 -13.75
N PHE A 342 -18.01 12.64 -14.54
CA PHE A 342 -19.09 11.69 -14.87
C PHE A 342 -19.18 10.53 -13.86
N SER A 343 -18.05 9.95 -13.47
CA SER A 343 -17.99 8.77 -12.58
C SER A 343 -18.59 8.98 -11.19
N ARG A 344 -18.75 10.24 -10.77
CA ARG A 344 -19.38 10.63 -9.50
C ARG A 344 -20.89 10.38 -9.46
N TYR A 345 -21.54 10.31 -10.62
CA TYR A 345 -22.98 10.17 -10.79
C TYR A 345 -23.41 8.77 -11.23
N LEU A 346 -22.46 7.88 -11.51
CA LEU A 346 -22.71 6.50 -11.91
C LEU A 346 -22.98 5.61 -10.67
N PRO A 347 -24.00 4.73 -10.72
CA PRO A 347 -24.27 3.77 -9.65
C PRO A 347 -23.13 2.74 -9.55
N LEU A 348 -23.00 2.11 -8.39
CA LEU A 348 -21.88 1.22 -8.06
C LEU A 348 -21.72 0.07 -9.06
N GLY A 349 -22.81 -0.59 -9.47
CA GLY A 349 -22.79 -1.70 -10.42
C GLY A 349 -22.24 -1.31 -11.81
N ARG A 350 -22.85 -0.30 -12.46
CA ARG A 350 -22.36 0.18 -13.78
C ARG A 350 -20.92 0.70 -13.70
N ARG A 351 -20.56 1.41 -12.62
CA ARG A 351 -19.19 1.90 -12.42
C ARG A 351 -18.20 0.75 -12.26
N PHE A 352 -18.56 -0.31 -11.55
CA PHE A 352 -17.72 -1.49 -11.36
C PHE A 352 -17.44 -2.17 -12.70
N LEU A 353 -18.48 -2.42 -13.50
CA LEU A 353 -18.36 -3.01 -14.84
C LEU A 353 -17.43 -2.17 -15.73
N ILE A 354 -17.73 -0.87 -15.91
CA ILE A 354 -16.91 0.03 -16.73
C ILE A 354 -15.45 0.03 -16.26
N LYS A 355 -15.22 0.08 -14.94
CA LYS A 355 -13.86 0.09 -14.37
C LYS A 355 -13.09 -1.18 -14.70
N TRP A 356 -13.73 -2.35 -14.64
CA TRP A 356 -13.09 -3.63 -14.96
C TRP A 356 -12.84 -3.79 -16.45
N THR A 357 -13.83 -3.46 -17.30
CA THR A 357 -13.66 -3.48 -18.76
C THR A 357 -12.50 -2.58 -19.20
N ILE A 358 -12.43 -1.35 -18.67
CA ILE A 358 -11.32 -0.43 -18.97
C ILE A 358 -9.99 -0.98 -18.45
N ARG A 359 -9.94 -1.58 -17.26
CA ARG A 359 -8.71 -2.17 -16.72
C ARG A 359 -8.18 -3.32 -17.57
N LEU A 360 -9.06 -4.22 -18.01
CA LEU A 360 -8.69 -5.35 -18.85
C LEU A 360 -8.16 -4.85 -20.20
N LEU A 361 -8.85 -3.88 -20.81
CA LEU A 361 -8.39 -3.25 -22.05
C LEU A 361 -7.05 -2.52 -21.87
N PHE A 362 -6.84 -1.84 -20.75
CA PHE A 362 -5.58 -1.16 -20.46
C PHE A 362 -4.43 -2.13 -20.22
N LEU A 363 -4.68 -3.30 -19.65
CA LEU A 363 -3.67 -4.34 -19.52
C LEU A 363 -3.18 -4.78 -20.91
N VAL A 364 -4.11 -4.95 -21.87
CA VAL A 364 -3.76 -5.23 -23.27
C VAL A 364 -2.97 -4.09 -23.90
N LEU A 365 -3.39 -2.83 -23.72
CA LEU A 365 -2.68 -1.67 -24.28
C LEU A 365 -1.28 -1.49 -23.70
N ILE A 366 -1.10 -1.71 -22.39
CA ILE A 366 0.20 -1.67 -21.72
C ILE A 366 1.08 -2.84 -22.21
N ALA A 367 0.50 -4.01 -22.44
CA ALA A 367 1.21 -5.13 -23.06
C ALA A 367 1.59 -4.86 -24.53
N CYS A 368 1.06 -3.83 -25.20
CA CYS A 368 1.53 -3.42 -26.52
C CYS A 368 2.62 -2.33 -26.47
N GLN A 369 3.02 -1.86 -25.28
CA GLN A 369 3.92 -0.72 -25.10
C GLN A 369 5.38 -1.02 -25.49
N TRP A 370 5.73 -2.28 -25.76
CA TRP A 370 7.09 -2.69 -26.14
C TRP A 370 7.44 -2.21 -27.56
N ILE A 371 6.43 -1.86 -28.37
CA ILE A 371 6.60 -1.34 -29.72
C ILE A 371 7.04 0.14 -29.61
N PRO A 372 8.24 0.51 -30.11
CA PRO A 372 8.68 1.90 -30.17
C PRO A 372 7.65 2.74 -30.94
N VAL A 373 7.43 4.00 -30.54
CA VAL A 373 6.35 4.90 -31.04
C VAL A 373 4.95 4.57 -30.49
N ALA A 374 4.57 3.30 -30.31
CA ALA A 374 3.25 2.95 -29.77
C ALA A 374 3.06 3.54 -28.37
N GLY A 375 4.10 3.55 -27.53
CA GLY A 375 4.08 4.12 -26.19
C GLY A 375 3.62 5.59 -26.11
N GLY A 376 3.92 6.40 -27.14
CA GLY A 376 3.49 7.80 -27.21
C GLY A 376 1.99 7.97 -27.37
N VAL A 377 1.32 7.02 -28.02
CA VAL A 377 -0.12 7.08 -28.33
C VAL A 377 -0.97 6.40 -27.25
N VAL A 378 -0.39 5.50 -26.45
CA VAL A 378 -1.11 4.74 -25.42
C VAL A 378 -1.89 5.65 -24.47
N LEU A 379 -1.27 6.69 -23.92
CA LEU A 379 -1.92 7.52 -22.90
C LEU A 379 -3.07 8.40 -23.47
N PRO A 380 -2.91 9.11 -24.61
CA PRO A 380 -4.03 9.75 -25.30
C PRO A 380 -5.18 8.78 -25.66
N LEU A 381 -4.85 7.56 -26.08
CA LEU A 381 -5.84 6.52 -26.40
C LEU A 381 -6.61 6.08 -25.15
N MET A 382 -5.90 5.82 -24.04
CA MET A 382 -6.49 5.49 -22.75
C MET A 382 -7.42 6.61 -22.23
N ALA A 383 -6.99 7.87 -22.38
CA ALA A 383 -7.79 9.04 -22.01
C ALA A 383 -9.09 9.12 -22.84
N THR A 384 -8.98 8.89 -24.15
CA THR A 384 -10.11 8.88 -25.09
C THR A 384 -11.11 7.79 -24.77
N ILE A 385 -10.65 6.54 -24.65
CA ILE A 385 -11.52 5.40 -24.33
C ILE A 385 -12.24 5.66 -23.00
N SER A 386 -11.51 6.09 -21.96
CA SER A 386 -12.11 6.38 -20.67
C SER A 386 -13.17 7.48 -20.77
N TYR A 387 -12.85 8.59 -21.43
CA TYR A 387 -13.77 9.71 -21.60
C TYR A 387 -15.06 9.27 -22.31
N LEU A 388 -14.94 8.55 -23.43
CA LEU A 388 -16.09 8.10 -24.21
C LEU A 388 -16.96 7.11 -23.44
N SER A 389 -16.36 6.11 -22.77
CA SER A 389 -17.11 5.11 -21.99
C SER A 389 -17.87 5.73 -20.81
N TYR A 390 -17.25 6.66 -20.09
CA TYR A 390 -17.90 7.34 -18.96
C TYR A 390 -18.95 8.36 -19.43
N ARG A 391 -18.70 9.08 -20.52
CA ARG A 391 -19.65 10.04 -21.11
C ARG A 391 -20.89 9.34 -21.66
N SER A 392 -20.73 8.25 -22.42
CA SER A 392 -21.87 7.50 -22.99
C SER A 392 -22.75 6.92 -21.88
N SER A 393 -22.13 6.35 -20.84
CA SER A 393 -22.85 5.79 -19.69
C SER A 393 -23.59 6.85 -18.88
N PHE A 394 -22.99 8.04 -18.72
CA PHE A 394 -23.65 9.17 -18.07
C PHE A 394 -24.82 9.69 -18.91
N ARG A 395 -24.62 9.87 -20.22
CA ARG A 395 -25.66 10.31 -21.16
C ARG A 395 -26.87 9.37 -21.13
N GLY A 396 -26.63 8.06 -21.23
CA GLY A 396 -27.72 7.08 -21.19
C GLY A 396 -28.50 7.07 -19.86
N LEU A 397 -27.86 7.41 -18.74
CA LEU A 397 -28.55 7.57 -17.45
C LEU A 397 -29.31 8.90 -17.36
N ALA A 398 -28.80 9.97 -17.95
CA ALA A 398 -29.49 11.25 -17.98
C ALA A 398 -30.78 11.14 -18.82
N GLU A 399 -30.72 10.46 -19.96
CA GLU A 399 -31.86 10.22 -20.85
C GLU A 399 -32.90 9.28 -20.22
N GLN A 400 -32.47 8.23 -19.50
CA GLN A 400 -33.37 7.24 -18.86
C GLN A 400 -34.22 7.78 -17.70
N GLY A 401 -33.86 8.92 -17.10
CA GLY A 401 -34.65 9.53 -16.02
C GLY A 401 -35.43 10.78 -16.45
N ALA A 402 -35.36 11.15 -17.73
CA ALA A 402 -36.18 12.20 -18.33
C ALA A 402 -37.48 11.64 -18.97
N ALA A 403 -37.60 10.31 -19.04
CA ALA A 403 -38.81 9.56 -19.38
C ALA A 403 -39.40 8.98 -18.10
#